data_AF-A0A2U1VC53-F1
#
_entry.id   AF-A0A2U1VC53-F1
#
_cell.length_a   1.000
_cell.length_b   1.000
_cell.length_c   1.000
_cell.angle_alpha   90.00
_cell.angle_beta   90.00
_cell.angle_gamma   90.00
#
_symmetry.space_group_name_H-M   'P 1'
#
loop_
_entity.id
_entity.type
_entity.pdbx_description
1 polymer ?
#
loop_
_entity_poly.entity_id
_entity_poly.type
_entity_poly.pdbx_seq_one_letter_code
_entity_poly.pdbx_strand_id
1 'polypeptide(L)'
;MSRMGGAMLLMGVLLLAGCSKPSYREWTASAEVGQVAFDECTDEVDTTMRLRGYPLRPLPETPHFAYRKEVFGTCMRRKGYNPD
;
A
#
# COMPACT_ATOMS: atom_id res chain seq x y z
N MET A 1 52.37 -7.99 5.57
CA MET A 1 51.11 -8.75 5.61
C MET A 1 49.97 -7.76 5.81
N SER A 2 49.13 -7.52 4.81
CA SER A 2 47.89 -6.76 5.04
C SER A 2 46.78 -7.39 4.21
N ARG A 3 46.14 -8.40 4.80
CA ARG A 3 44.91 -9.03 4.30
C ARG A 3 43.74 -8.45 5.08
N MET A 4 43.48 -7.16 4.91
CA MET A 4 42.29 -6.47 5.46
C MET A 4 41.41 -5.97 4.33
N GLY A 5 41.06 -6.84 3.38
CA GLY A 5 40.13 -6.52 2.28
C GLY A 5 38.87 -7.38 2.24
N GLY A 6 38.92 -8.60 2.80
CA GLY A 6 37.82 -9.57 2.68
C GLY A 6 36.68 -9.37 3.67
N ALA A 7 36.95 -8.82 4.86
CA ALA A 7 35.96 -8.73 5.94
C ALA A 7 34.84 -7.71 5.64
N MET A 8 35.13 -6.64 4.89
CA MET A 8 34.17 -5.57 4.60
C MET A 8 33.10 -6.00 3.60
N LEU A 9 33.44 -6.90 2.66
CA LEU A 9 32.50 -7.43 1.67
C LEU A 9 31.48 -8.40 2.28
N LEU A 10 31.90 -9.20 3.26
CA LEU A 10 31.02 -10.17 3.94
C LEU A 10 29.93 -9.48 4.77
N MET A 11 30.22 -8.32 5.36
CA MET A 11 29.25 -7.56 6.14
C MET A 11 28.14 -6.96 5.27
N GLY A 12 28.47 -6.55 4.03
CA GLY A 12 27.48 -6.04 3.08
C GLY A 12 26.45 -7.10 2.67
N VAL A 13 26.87 -8.36 2.46
CA VAL A 13 25.97 -9.45 2.06
C VAL A 13 25.02 -9.86 3.19
N LEU A 14 25.50 -9.81 4.44
CA LEU A 14 24.66 -10.08 5.62
C LEU A 14 23.56 -9.00 5.81
N LEU A 15 23.86 -7.74 5.48
CA LEU A 15 22.88 -6.64 5.52
C LEU A 15 21.79 -6.79 4.45
N LEU A 16 22.11 -7.30 3.24
CA LEU A 16 21.11 -7.53 2.19
C LEU A 16 20.24 -8.78 2.42
N ALA A 17 20.72 -9.76 3.19
CA ALA A 17 19.92 -10.95 3.55
C ALA A 17 18.76 -10.62 4.52
N GLY A 18 18.76 -9.43 5.14
CA GLY A 18 17.68 -8.93 5.98
C GLY A 18 16.46 -8.39 5.23
N CYS A 19 16.54 -8.25 3.89
CA CYS A 19 15.36 -7.98 3.06
C CYS A 19 14.53 -9.27 2.89
N SER A 20 13.89 -9.69 3.98
CA SER A 20 12.89 -10.75 3.94
C SER A 20 11.76 -10.35 2.99
N LYS A 21 11.37 -11.28 2.10
CA LYS A 21 10.17 -11.20 1.26
C LYS A 21 9.02 -10.57 2.06
N PRO A 22 8.28 -9.58 1.51
CA PRO A 22 7.11 -9.07 2.20
C PRO A 22 6.19 -10.25 2.48
N SER A 23 6.06 -10.63 3.75
CA SER A 23 5.08 -11.63 4.15
C SER A 23 3.74 -10.93 4.00
N TYR A 24 3.09 -11.11 2.85
CA TYR A 24 1.67 -10.83 2.76
C TYR A 24 1.02 -11.78 3.75
N ARG A 25 0.62 -11.23 4.91
CA ARG A 25 -0.27 -11.91 5.83
C ARG A 25 -1.50 -12.24 4.99
N GLU A 26 -1.80 -13.52 4.81
CA GLU A 26 -3.06 -13.95 4.20
C GLU A 26 -4.17 -13.52 5.15
N TRP A 27 -4.67 -12.32 4.89
CA TRP A 27 -5.67 -11.65 5.69
C TRP A 27 -7.02 -11.99 5.08
N THR A 28 -7.83 -12.74 5.82
CA THR A 28 -9.22 -13.04 5.48
C THR A 28 -10.12 -11.98 6.09
N ALA A 29 -10.96 -11.38 5.26
CA ALA A 29 -11.85 -10.32 5.68
C ALA A 29 -12.92 -10.83 6.64
N SER A 30 -12.98 -10.27 7.85
CA SER A 30 -14.19 -10.34 8.67
C SER A 30 -15.11 -9.17 8.26
N ALA A 31 -16.43 -9.35 8.36
CA ALA A 31 -17.43 -8.36 7.94
C ALA A 31 -17.27 -6.99 8.64
N GLU A 32 -16.73 -6.97 9.85
CA GLU A 32 -16.39 -5.74 10.59
C GLU A 32 -15.21 -4.99 9.98
N VAL A 33 -14.26 -5.70 9.37
CA VAL A 33 -13.10 -5.06 8.76
C VAL A 33 -13.45 -4.40 7.43
N GLY A 34 -14.55 -4.78 6.78
CA GLY A 34 -15.06 -4.06 5.61
C GLY A 34 -15.36 -2.58 5.91
N GLN A 35 -15.95 -2.28 7.07
CA GLN A 35 -16.24 -0.90 7.49
C GLN A 35 -14.97 -0.16 7.93
N VAL A 36 -14.11 -0.81 8.72
CA VAL A 36 -12.84 -0.22 9.17
C VAL A 36 -11.93 0.11 7.98
N ALA A 37 -11.81 -0.81 7.02
CA ALA A 37 -11.05 -0.62 5.79
C ALA A 37 -11.64 0.50 4.92
N PHE A 38 -12.98 0.60 4.87
CA PHE A 38 -13.68 1.66 4.15
C PHE A 38 -13.38 3.03 4.75
N ASP A 39 -13.44 3.18 6.07
CA ASP A 39 -13.17 4.45 6.75
C ASP A 39 -11.69 4.85 6.55
N GLU A 40 -10.76 3.93 6.80
CA GLU A 40 -9.32 4.19 6.64
C GLU A 40 -8.95 4.61 5.20
N CYS A 41 -9.50 3.93 4.20
CA CYS A 41 -9.19 4.24 2.81
C CYS A 41 -9.97 5.45 2.28
N THR A 42 -11.09 5.84 2.89
CA THR A 42 -11.86 7.01 2.47
C THR A 42 -11.08 8.29 2.70
N ASP A 43 -10.42 8.45 3.84
CA ASP A 43 -9.62 9.64 4.14
C ASP A 43 -8.41 9.81 3.21
N GLU A 44 -7.76 8.70 2.86
CA GLU A 44 -6.65 8.70 1.90
C GLU A 44 -7.11 9.06 0.48
N VAL A 45 -8.24 8.49 0.07
CA VAL A 45 -8.86 8.79 -1.23
C VAL A 45 -9.23 10.26 -1.30
N ASP A 46 -9.92 10.78 -0.29
CA ASP A 46 -10.36 12.18 -0.26
C ASP A 46 -9.18 13.14 -0.26
N THR A 47 -8.11 12.83 0.48
CA THR A 47 -6.85 13.58 0.44
C THR A 47 -6.25 13.56 -0.96
N THR A 48 -6.18 12.40 -1.61
CA THR A 48 -5.61 12.25 -2.95
C THR A 48 -6.42 13.02 -4.00
N MET A 49 -7.75 12.93 -3.94
CA MET A 49 -8.66 13.66 -4.82
C MET A 49 -8.50 15.17 -4.66
N ARG A 50 -8.43 15.64 -3.40
CA ARG A 50 -8.22 17.06 -3.07
C ARG A 50 -6.90 17.58 -3.61
N LEU A 51 -5.80 16.82 -3.45
CA LEU A 51 -4.48 17.20 -3.96
C LEU A 51 -4.43 17.30 -5.49
N ARG A 52 -5.30 16.56 -6.20
CA ARG A 52 -5.45 16.64 -7.65
C ARG A 52 -6.48 17.67 -8.13
N GLY A 53 -7.14 18.39 -7.20
CA GLY A 53 -8.20 19.34 -7.53
C GLY A 53 -9.48 18.67 -8.05
N TYR A 54 -9.68 17.38 -7.77
CA TYR A 54 -10.89 16.66 -8.14
C TYR A 54 -12.00 16.85 -7.09
N PRO A 55 -13.28 16.78 -7.51
CA PRO A 55 -14.40 16.81 -6.57
C PRO A 55 -14.34 15.60 -5.62
N LEU A 56 -14.66 15.82 -4.34
CA LEU A 56 -14.67 14.77 -3.31
C LEU A 56 -15.73 13.68 -3.58
N ARG A 57 -16.87 14.10 -4.12
CA ARG A 57 -18.01 13.23 -4.44
C ARG A 57 -18.33 13.33 -5.94
N PRO A 58 -17.50 12.73 -6.81
CA PRO A 58 -17.74 12.75 -8.24
C PRO A 58 -18.98 11.92 -8.60
N LEU A 59 -19.72 12.36 -9.62
CA LEU A 59 -20.87 11.61 -10.14
C LEU A 59 -20.42 10.31 -10.83
N PRO A 60 -21.22 9.23 -10.79
CA PRO A 60 -20.83 7.93 -11.33
C PRO A 60 -20.42 7.93 -12.80
N GLU A 61 -21.01 8.81 -13.62
CA GLU A 61 -20.69 8.96 -15.05
C GLU A 61 -19.36 9.70 -15.32
N THR A 62 -18.71 10.26 -14.30
CA THR A 62 -17.50 11.08 -14.51
C THR A 62 -16.21 10.25 -14.45
N PRO A 63 -15.16 10.62 -15.20
CA PRO A 63 -13.84 9.99 -15.10
C PRO A 63 -13.25 10.04 -13.69
N HIS A 64 -13.58 11.09 -12.93
CA HIS A 64 -13.14 11.26 -11.54
C HIS A 64 -13.69 10.18 -10.62
N PHE A 65 -14.88 9.65 -10.88
CA PHE A 65 -15.45 8.56 -10.11
C PHE A 65 -14.74 7.24 -10.36
N ALA A 66 -14.39 6.95 -11.62
CA ALA A 66 -13.56 5.80 -11.95
C ALA A 66 -12.19 5.89 -11.27
N TYR A 67 -11.55 7.07 -11.32
CA TYR A 67 -10.29 7.31 -10.65
C TYR A 67 -10.39 7.16 -9.12
N ARG A 68 -11.47 7.66 -8.50
CA ARG A 68 -11.71 7.49 -7.05
C ARG A 68 -11.73 6.01 -6.65
N LYS A 69 -12.38 5.14 -7.45
CA LYS A 69 -12.37 3.69 -7.22
C LYS A 69 -11.00 3.07 -7.36
N GLU A 70 -10.20 3.53 -8.34
CA GLU A 70 -8.84 3.05 -8.55
C GLU A 70 -7.95 3.37 -7.34
N VAL A 71 -8.02 4.59 -6.82
CA VAL A 71 -7.30 5.01 -5.61
C VAL A 71 -7.75 4.20 -4.40
N PHE A 72 -9.06 4.02 -4.23
CA PHE A 72 -9.62 3.20 -3.16
C PHE A 72 -9.10 1.75 -3.24
N GLY A 73 -9.19 1.11 -4.41
CA GLY A 73 -8.68 -0.24 -4.62
C GLY A 73 -7.16 -0.34 -4.41
N THR A 74 -6.41 0.72 -4.69
CA THR A 74 -4.96 0.77 -4.42
C THR A 74 -4.67 0.87 -2.92
N CYS A 75 -5.41 1.68 -2.17
CA CYS A 75 -5.32 1.73 -0.71
C CYS A 75 -5.62 0.36 -0.10
N MET A 76 -6.71 -0.28 -0.56
CA MET A 76 -7.12 -1.60 -0.11
C MET A 76 -6.01 -2.64 -0.30
N ARG A 77 -5.46 -2.76 -1.52
CA ARG A 77 -4.34 -3.68 -1.80
C ARG A 77 -3.09 -3.39 -0.97
N ARG A 78 -2.74 -2.11 -0.78
CA ARG A 78 -1.54 -1.72 -0.01
C ARG A 78 -1.66 -2.10 1.46
N LYS A 79 -2.87 -2.04 2.02
CA LYS A 79 -3.17 -2.42 3.40
C LYS A 79 -3.43 -3.92 3.58
N GLY A 80 -3.41 -4.70 2.49
CA GLY A 80 -3.63 -6.14 2.52
C GLY A 80 -5.12 -6.53 2.54
N TYR A 81 -6.02 -5.61 2.22
CA TYR A 81 -7.44 -5.91 2.06
C TYR A 81 -7.71 -6.48 0.66
N ASN A 82 -8.35 -7.65 0.60
CA ASN A 82 -8.78 -8.26 -0.64
C ASN A 82 -10.24 -7.87 -0.97
N PRO A 83 -10.55 -7.63 -2.25
CA PRO A 83 -11.93 -7.62 -2.73
C PRO A 83 -12.38 -9.08 -2.85
N ASP A 84 -13.12 -9.57 -1.86
CA ASP A 84 -13.87 -10.84 -2.00
C ASP A 84 -15.02 -10.69 -3.00
#